data_AF-A0A8D8IIK9-F1
#
_entry.id   AF-A0A8D8IIK9-F1
#
_cell.length_a   1.000
_cell.length_b   1.000
_cell.length_c   1.000
_cell.angle_alpha   90.00
_cell.angle_beta   90.00
_cell.angle_gamma   90.00
#
_symmetry.space_group_name_H-M   'P 1'
#
loop_
_entity.id
_entity.type
_entity.pdbx_description
1 polymer ?
#
loop_
_entity_poly.entity_id
_entity_poly.type
_entity_poly.pdbx_seq_one_letter_code
_entity_poly.pdbx_strand_id
1 'polypeptide(L)'
;GERLIQYASENLVTEILIHPQINTFIQCIRNLLSSFTRHRHIIHTGYTFAGNGSWVLQDGTFSVVDFLEAFQEHEVQRVLRAYPDTITMDVHCAPVGNWVSIQDKTLARLCRVRLNPVDVLSSGSDKLNAFVDYLASMIVPTEISELLESSDVVGNIRFSHPTLYVFPGGQGDAALFGINGFNMLVDGGFSRKS
;
A
#
# COMPACT_ATOMS: atom_id res chain seq x y z
N GLY A 1 3.78 -4.82 15.48
CA GLY A 1 2.43 -4.57 16.01
C GLY A 1 1.89 -3.30 15.40
N GLU A 2 0.58 -3.23 15.15
CA GLU A 2 -0.11 -2.04 14.63
C GLU A 2 0.08 -0.83 15.57
N ARG A 3 0.24 0.37 15.00
CA ARG A 3 0.22 1.64 15.74
C ARG A 3 -0.59 2.68 14.98
N LEU A 4 -1.36 3.46 15.74
CA LEU A 4 -2.11 4.61 15.26
C LEU A 4 -1.67 5.84 16.07
N ILE A 5 -1.11 6.84 15.38
CA ILE A 5 -0.75 8.13 15.97
C ILE A 5 -1.73 9.16 15.44
N GLN A 6 -2.38 9.89 16.34
CA GLN A 6 -3.37 10.89 15.97
C GLN A 6 -2.98 12.27 16.50
N TYR A 7 -3.22 13.28 15.69
CA TYR A 7 -3.12 14.67 16.06
C TYR A 7 -4.34 15.41 15.52
N ALA A 8 -4.94 16.27 16.34
CA ALA A 8 -6.06 17.11 15.93
C ALA A 8 -5.91 18.50 16.53
N SER A 9 -6.16 19.50 15.69
CA SER A 9 -6.23 20.91 16.01
C SER A 9 -7.33 21.54 15.15
N GLU A 10 -7.57 22.84 15.33
CA GLU A 10 -8.55 23.57 14.51
C GLU A 10 -8.19 23.58 13.01
N ASN A 11 -6.90 23.54 12.67
CA ASN A 11 -6.41 23.69 11.30
C ASN A 11 -5.89 22.40 10.67
N LEU A 12 -5.57 21.39 11.48
CA LEU A 12 -4.93 20.16 11.03
C LEU A 12 -5.43 18.96 11.83
N VAL A 13 -5.85 17.93 11.11
CA VAL A 13 -6.07 16.58 11.62
C VAL A 13 -5.11 15.65 10.88
N THR A 14 -4.45 14.77 11.61
CA THR A 14 -3.48 13.83 11.05
C THR A 14 -3.61 12.49 11.74
N GLU A 15 -3.68 11.43 10.95
CA GLU A 15 -3.65 10.05 11.41
C GLU A 15 -2.50 9.33 10.72
N ILE A 16 -1.62 8.69 11.48
CA ILE A 16 -0.46 7.95 10.97
C ILE A 16 -0.62 6.51 11.42
N LEU A 17 -0.76 5.65 10.42
CA LEU A 17 -0.96 4.23 10.58
C LEU A 17 0.35 3.51 10.27
N ILE A 18 0.90 2.80 11.26
CA ILE A 18 2.13 2.01 11.09
C ILE A 18 1.75 0.54 11.21
N HIS A 19 2.02 -0.21 10.14
CA HIS A 19 1.57 -1.59 9.96
C HIS A 19 0.07 -1.76 10.33
N PRO A 20 -0.85 -1.05 9.67
CA PRO A 20 -2.27 -1.18 9.98
C PRO A 20 -2.83 -2.53 9.58
N GLN A 21 -3.84 -2.96 10.33
CA GLN A 21 -4.77 -4.01 9.92
C GLN A 21 -5.84 -3.43 8.98
N ILE A 22 -6.44 -4.27 8.16
CA ILE A 22 -7.41 -3.86 7.13
C ILE A 22 -8.61 -3.13 7.74
N ASN A 23 -9.12 -3.59 8.89
CA ASN A 23 -10.28 -3.00 9.54
C ASN A 23 -9.99 -1.59 10.07
N THR A 24 -8.84 -1.41 10.75
CA THR A 24 -8.39 -0.11 11.25
C THR A 24 -8.18 0.85 10.08
N PHE A 25 -7.50 0.39 9.03
CA PHE A 25 -7.23 1.20 7.83
C PHE A 25 -8.52 1.68 7.17
N ILE A 26 -9.47 0.77 6.91
CA ILE A 26 -10.77 1.11 6.31
C ILE A 26 -11.53 2.11 7.19
N GLN A 27 -11.53 1.94 8.52
CA GLN A 27 -12.20 2.87 9.40
C GLN A 27 -11.58 4.28 9.34
N CYS A 28 -10.25 4.39 9.33
CA CYS A 28 -9.56 5.67 9.16
C CYS A 28 -9.88 6.34 7.81
N ILE A 29 -9.90 5.57 6.71
CA ILE A 29 -10.32 6.07 5.39
C ILE A 29 -11.76 6.60 5.45
N ARG A 30 -12.70 5.83 6.01
CA ARG A 30 -14.10 6.25 6.16
C ARG A 30 -14.23 7.54 6.98
N ASN A 31 -13.50 7.64 8.09
CA ASN A 31 -13.48 8.82 8.94
C ASN A 31 -12.95 10.04 8.19
N LEU A 32 -11.85 9.90 7.44
CA LEU A 32 -11.30 10.95 6.60
C LEU A 32 -12.33 11.39 5.54
N LEU A 33 -12.95 10.43 4.84
CA LEU A 33 -13.89 10.69 3.75
C LEU A 33 -15.18 11.37 4.24
N SER A 34 -15.66 11.03 5.43
CA SER A 34 -16.84 11.60 6.09
C SER A 34 -16.54 12.82 6.96
N SER A 35 -15.29 13.28 7.02
CA SER A 35 -14.94 14.48 7.78
C SER A 35 -15.35 15.78 7.08
N PHE A 36 -15.52 16.87 7.83
CA PHE A 36 -15.80 18.20 7.26
C PHE A 36 -14.56 18.92 6.68
N THR A 37 -13.43 18.22 6.56
CA THR A 37 -12.19 18.79 6.02
C THR A 37 -12.29 18.94 4.50
N ARG A 38 -11.89 20.12 3.99
CA ARG A 38 -11.92 20.43 2.55
C ARG A 38 -10.67 19.98 1.80
N HIS A 39 -9.51 20.04 2.46
CA HIS A 39 -8.23 19.64 1.86
C HIS A 39 -7.76 18.37 2.56
N ARG A 40 -7.69 17.28 1.78
CA ARG A 40 -7.41 15.94 2.29
C ARG A 40 -6.17 15.40 1.60
N HIS A 41 -5.29 14.79 2.36
CA HIS A 41 -4.13 14.08 1.84
C HIS A 41 -4.17 12.64 2.32
N ILE A 42 -3.94 11.70 1.42
CA ILE A 42 -3.71 10.29 1.74
C ILE A 42 -2.32 9.97 1.23
N ILE A 43 -1.43 9.52 2.11
CA ILE A 43 -0.04 9.22 1.76
C ILE A 43 0.20 7.76 2.12
N HIS A 44 0.44 6.94 1.10
CA HIS A 44 0.78 5.54 1.25
C HIS A 44 2.26 5.32 0.91
N THR A 45 3.03 4.91 1.91
CA THR A 45 4.47 4.62 1.81
C THR A 45 4.80 3.15 2.05
N GLY A 46 3.82 2.25 1.89
CA GLY A 46 3.98 0.80 2.06
C GLY A 46 4.16 0.04 0.74
N TYR A 47 4.18 -1.29 0.84
CA TYR A 47 4.24 -2.16 -0.33
C TYR A 47 2.95 -2.08 -1.17
N THR A 48 3.11 -2.22 -2.48
CA THR A 48 2.02 -2.16 -3.46
C THR A 48 2.18 -3.30 -4.45
N PHE A 49 1.08 -4.00 -4.76
CA PHE A 49 1.09 -5.01 -5.81
C PHE A 49 1.25 -4.37 -7.19
N ALA A 50 2.32 -4.73 -7.91
CA ALA A 50 2.61 -4.15 -9.23
C ALA A 50 1.50 -4.39 -10.26
N GLY A 51 0.80 -5.52 -10.19
CA GLY A 51 -0.22 -5.90 -11.17
C GLY A 51 -1.50 -5.06 -11.12
N ASN A 52 -2.01 -4.74 -9.91
CA ASN A 52 -3.29 -4.04 -9.74
C ASN A 52 -3.21 -2.75 -8.94
N GLY A 53 -2.07 -2.47 -8.29
CA GLY A 53 -1.86 -1.31 -7.45
C GLY A 53 -2.43 -1.44 -6.03
N SER A 54 -2.95 -2.60 -5.62
CA SER A 54 -3.47 -2.76 -4.26
C SER A 54 -2.38 -2.51 -3.21
N TRP A 55 -2.72 -1.72 -2.20
CA TRP A 55 -1.88 -1.45 -1.03
C TRP A 55 -1.89 -2.66 -0.11
N VAL A 56 -0.71 -3.03 0.38
CA VAL A 56 -0.52 -4.19 1.26
C VAL A 56 -0.61 -3.73 2.71
N LEU A 57 -1.49 -4.36 3.48
CA LEU A 57 -1.69 -4.15 4.91
C LEU A 57 -1.24 -5.40 5.68
N GLN A 58 -1.28 -5.40 7.01
CA GLN A 58 -0.81 -6.56 7.81
C GLN A 58 -1.53 -7.86 7.48
N ASP A 59 -2.85 -7.80 7.28
CA ASP A 59 -3.76 -8.95 7.20
C ASP A 59 -4.67 -8.90 5.98
N GLY A 60 -4.35 -8.05 5.00
CA GLY A 60 -5.14 -7.90 3.80
C GLY A 60 -4.60 -6.86 2.83
N THR A 61 -5.45 -6.49 1.88
CA THR A 61 -5.12 -5.50 0.85
C THR A 61 -6.21 -4.45 0.74
N PHE A 62 -5.82 -3.24 0.34
CA PHE A 62 -6.75 -2.18 0.00
C PHE A 62 -6.54 -1.73 -1.45
N SER A 63 -7.55 -1.95 -2.29
CA SER A 63 -7.52 -1.66 -3.71
C SER A 63 -8.19 -0.33 -4.06
N VAL A 64 -8.04 0.10 -5.31
CA VAL A 64 -8.81 1.24 -5.86
C VAL A 64 -10.32 0.96 -5.84
N VAL A 65 -10.74 -0.30 -5.96
CA VAL A 65 -12.16 -0.66 -5.89
C VAL A 65 -12.68 -0.42 -4.48
N ASP A 66 -11.96 -0.89 -3.45
CA ASP A 66 -12.31 -0.65 -2.04
C ASP A 66 -12.37 0.85 -1.73
N PHE A 67 -11.44 1.62 -2.30
CA PHE A 67 -11.45 3.07 -2.21
C PHE A 67 -12.71 3.70 -2.83
N LEU A 68 -13.09 3.28 -4.04
CA LEU A 68 -14.30 3.75 -4.72
C LEU A 68 -15.58 3.35 -3.98
N GLU A 69 -15.61 2.17 -3.37
CA GLU A 69 -16.72 1.70 -2.55
C GLU A 69 -16.89 2.54 -1.29
N ALA A 70 -15.79 2.95 -0.64
CA ALA A 70 -15.84 3.85 0.51
C ALA A 70 -16.49 5.21 0.17
N PHE A 71 -16.41 5.67 -1.09
CA PHE A 71 -17.14 6.86 -1.54
C PHE A 71 -18.65 6.65 -1.62
N GLN A 72 -19.14 5.41 -1.80
CA GLN A 72 -20.58 5.14 -1.91
C GLN A 72 -21.29 5.13 -0.55
N GLU A 73 -20.53 5.20 0.56
CA GLU A 73 -21.11 5.20 1.89
C GLU A 73 -21.97 6.43 2.15
N HIS A 74 -23.08 6.21 2.87
CA HIS A 74 -24.10 7.22 3.11
C HIS A 74 -23.52 8.50 3.73
N GLU A 75 -22.66 8.37 4.74
CA GLU A 75 -22.06 9.53 5.42
C GLU A 75 -21.08 10.29 4.53
N VAL A 76 -20.32 9.58 3.69
CA VAL A 76 -19.40 10.20 2.73
C VAL A 76 -20.19 10.95 1.66
N GLN A 77 -21.24 10.32 1.09
CA GLN A 77 -22.14 10.96 0.14
C GLN A 77 -22.83 12.19 0.72
N ARG A 78 -23.26 12.13 1.99
CA ARG A 78 -23.89 13.25 2.70
C ARG A 78 -22.95 14.46 2.77
N VAL A 79 -21.69 14.25 3.13
CA VAL A 79 -20.69 15.33 3.21
C VAL A 79 -20.35 15.89 1.84
N LEU A 80 -20.10 15.04 0.85
CA LEU A 80 -19.78 15.48 -0.51
C LEU A 80 -20.90 16.33 -1.12
N ARG A 81 -22.16 15.98 -0.87
CA ARG A 81 -23.33 16.75 -1.32
C ARG A 81 -23.53 18.06 -0.56
N ALA A 82 -23.13 18.12 0.72
CA ALA A 82 -23.22 19.34 1.51
C ALA A 82 -22.15 20.38 1.11
N TYR A 83 -21.05 19.92 0.49
CA TYR A 83 -19.90 20.75 0.13
C TYR A 83 -19.44 20.52 -1.33
N PRO A 84 -20.36 20.65 -2.31
CA PRO A 84 -20.07 20.32 -3.71
C PRO A 84 -18.92 21.17 -4.24
N ASP A 85 -18.04 20.56 -5.03
CA ASP A 85 -16.89 21.21 -5.71
C ASP A 85 -15.87 21.91 -4.79
N THR A 86 -16.00 21.79 -3.46
CA THR A 86 -15.05 22.42 -2.51
C THR A 86 -14.04 21.45 -1.92
N ILE A 87 -14.33 20.15 -1.96
CA ILE A 87 -13.46 19.12 -1.40
C ILE A 87 -12.40 18.74 -2.44
N THR A 88 -11.15 18.77 -2.02
CA THR A 88 -9.98 18.37 -2.79
C THR A 88 -9.25 17.27 -2.05
N MET A 89 -8.73 16.30 -2.80
CA MET A 89 -8.05 15.15 -2.22
C MET A 89 -6.82 14.80 -3.04
N ASP A 90 -5.68 14.79 -2.37
CA ASP A 90 -4.42 14.40 -2.98
C ASP A 90 -4.01 13.03 -2.45
N VAL A 91 -3.86 12.07 -3.36
CA VAL A 91 -3.43 10.71 -3.04
C VAL A 91 -1.99 10.56 -3.50
N HIS A 92 -1.10 10.28 -2.56
CA HIS A 92 0.31 10.01 -2.79
C HIS A 92 0.56 8.51 -2.61
N CYS A 93 0.86 7.81 -3.70
CA CYS A 93 1.13 6.38 -3.70
C CYS A 93 1.94 5.96 -4.95
N ALA A 94 2.37 4.70 -4.99
CA ALA A 94 3.03 4.16 -6.19
C ALA A 94 2.09 4.30 -7.42
N PRO A 95 2.53 4.91 -8.53
CA PRO A 95 1.71 5.16 -9.71
C PRO A 95 1.59 3.90 -10.59
N VAL A 96 1.07 2.81 -10.01
CA VAL A 96 0.96 1.49 -10.63
C VAL A 96 -0.47 0.97 -10.58
N GLY A 97 -0.80 0.08 -11.51
CA GLY A 97 -2.12 -0.53 -11.60
C GLY A 97 -3.24 0.49 -11.73
N ASN A 98 -4.35 0.25 -11.02
CA ASN A 98 -5.59 0.99 -11.20
C ASN A 98 -5.54 2.42 -10.63
N TRP A 99 -4.53 2.78 -9.83
CA TRP A 99 -4.41 4.12 -9.25
C TRP A 99 -4.21 5.19 -10.33
N VAL A 100 -3.51 4.85 -11.42
CA VAL A 100 -3.23 5.79 -12.53
C VAL A 100 -4.53 6.29 -13.17
N SER A 101 -5.58 5.47 -13.17
CA SER A 101 -6.89 5.78 -13.73
C SER A 101 -7.92 6.26 -12.68
N ILE A 102 -7.50 6.58 -11.45
CA ILE A 102 -8.42 6.94 -10.37
C ILE A 102 -9.25 8.20 -10.66
N GLN A 103 -8.79 9.06 -11.56
CA GLN A 103 -9.52 10.27 -11.99
C GLN A 103 -10.70 9.94 -12.93
N ASP A 104 -11.40 8.83 -12.69
CA ASP A 104 -12.62 8.49 -13.42
C ASP A 104 -13.68 9.59 -13.27
N LYS A 105 -14.54 9.72 -14.28
CA LYS A 105 -15.65 10.68 -14.35
C LYS A 105 -16.54 10.62 -13.11
N THR A 106 -16.65 9.45 -12.47
CA THR A 106 -17.44 9.27 -11.25
C THR A 106 -16.87 10.06 -10.08
N LEU A 107 -15.57 9.89 -9.77
CA LEU A 107 -14.90 10.61 -8.68
C LEU A 107 -14.76 12.10 -9.00
N ALA A 108 -14.46 12.44 -10.26
CA ALA A 108 -14.33 13.83 -10.70
C ALA A 108 -15.61 14.66 -10.48
N ARG A 109 -16.79 14.01 -10.44
CA ARG A 109 -18.07 14.66 -10.11
C ARG A 109 -18.31 14.83 -8.61
N LEU A 110 -17.60 14.08 -7.77
CA LEU A 110 -17.79 14.08 -6.32
C LEU A 110 -16.82 15.02 -5.62
N CYS A 111 -15.55 14.99 -6.00
CA CYS A 111 -14.51 15.87 -5.47
C CYS A 111 -13.30 15.91 -6.41
N ARG A 112 -12.41 16.89 -6.22
CA ARG A 112 -11.20 17.00 -7.04
C ARG A 112 -10.10 16.08 -6.48
N VAL A 113 -10.02 14.86 -7.01
CA VAL A 113 -8.95 13.91 -6.68
C VAL A 113 -7.74 14.14 -7.59
N ARG A 114 -6.54 14.24 -7.01
CA ARG A 114 -5.26 14.31 -7.73
C ARG A 114 -4.35 13.20 -7.25
N LEU A 115 -3.66 12.56 -8.18
CA LEU A 115 -2.67 11.53 -7.88
C LEU A 115 -1.28 12.16 -7.95
N ASN A 116 -0.47 11.97 -6.92
CA ASN A 116 0.93 12.40 -6.83
C ASN A 116 1.15 13.83 -7.37
N PRO A 117 0.45 14.86 -6.84
CA PRO A 117 0.71 16.24 -7.24
C PRO A 117 2.15 16.63 -6.90
N VAL A 118 2.70 17.59 -7.64
CA VAL A 118 4.07 18.08 -7.47
C VAL A 118 4.23 18.70 -6.07
N ASP A 119 5.33 18.35 -5.41
CA ASP A 119 5.69 18.91 -4.10
C ASP A 119 5.88 20.42 -4.17
N VAL A 120 5.37 21.11 -3.15
CA VAL A 120 5.37 22.58 -3.07
C VAL A 120 6.36 23.11 -2.01
N LEU A 121 6.96 22.22 -1.22
CA LEU A 121 7.88 22.56 -0.13
C LEU A 121 9.31 22.13 -0.47
N SER A 122 10.29 22.95 -0.07
CA SER A 122 11.71 22.58 -0.09
C SER A 122 12.06 21.78 1.18
N SER A 123 12.78 20.68 1.01
CA SER A 123 13.08 19.63 2.01
C SER A 123 14.06 20.04 3.13
N GLY A 124 14.08 21.31 3.54
CA GLY A 124 15.13 21.89 4.40
C GLY A 124 14.72 22.30 5.83
N SER A 125 13.59 21.82 6.37
CA SER A 125 13.13 22.22 7.72
C SER A 125 13.60 21.25 8.80
N ASP A 126 14.35 21.74 9.80
CA ASP A 126 14.82 20.93 10.93
C ASP A 126 13.68 20.27 11.72
N LYS A 127 12.52 20.94 11.82
CA LYS A 127 11.33 20.38 12.48
C LYS A 127 10.76 19.19 11.72
N LEU A 128 10.80 19.22 10.38
CA LEU A 128 10.36 18.09 9.56
C LEU A 128 11.32 16.92 9.71
N ASN A 129 12.63 17.18 9.73
CA ASN A 129 13.63 16.13 9.96
C ASN A 129 13.46 15.47 11.32
N ALA A 130 13.28 16.25 12.39
CA ALA A 130 13.02 15.71 13.73
C ALA A 130 11.74 14.85 13.79
N PHE A 131 10.71 15.24 13.03
CA PHE A 131 9.48 14.46 12.93
C PHE A 131 9.67 13.16 12.14
N VAL A 132 10.46 13.19 11.06
CA VAL A 132 10.85 11.99 10.30
C VAL A 132 11.64 11.04 11.19
N ASP A 133 12.60 11.54 11.98
CA ASP A 133 13.39 10.73 12.92
C ASP A 133 12.50 10.07 13.98
N TYR A 134 11.52 10.82 14.50
CA TYR A 134 10.52 10.28 15.42
C TYR A 134 9.74 9.12 14.81
N LEU A 135 9.25 9.25 13.57
CA LEU A 135 8.54 8.18 12.88
C LEU A 135 9.44 7.00 12.54
N ALA A 136 10.68 7.25 12.10
CA ALA A 136 11.65 6.24 11.73
C ALA A 136 11.93 5.28 12.89
N SER A 137 11.95 5.78 14.13
CA SER A 137 12.13 4.95 15.33
C SER A 137 11.03 3.89 15.54
N MET A 138 9.88 4.03 14.86
CA MET A 138 8.73 3.15 14.98
C MET A 138 8.55 2.21 13.78
N ILE A 139 9.24 2.49 12.68
CA ILE A 139 9.22 1.68 11.47
C ILE A 139 10.38 0.70 11.61
N VAL A 140 10.09 -0.52 12.02
CA VAL A 140 11.07 -1.62 12.06
C VAL A 140 10.82 -2.49 10.83
N PRO A 141 11.69 -2.42 9.80
CA PRO A 141 11.61 -3.34 8.68
C PRO A 141 11.83 -4.76 9.16
N THR A 142 11.04 -5.71 8.68
CA THR A 142 11.33 -7.14 8.88
C THR A 142 12.55 -7.49 8.03
N GLU A 143 13.55 -8.10 8.64
CA GLU A 143 14.74 -8.53 7.92
C GLU A 143 14.38 -9.63 6.92
N ILE A 144 15.00 -9.60 5.73
CA ILE A 144 14.70 -10.59 4.70
C ILE A 144 15.06 -12.01 5.16
N SER A 145 16.03 -12.16 6.07
CA SER A 145 16.40 -13.43 6.69
C SER A 145 15.32 -13.97 7.63
N GLU A 146 14.54 -13.11 8.26
CA GLU A 146 13.38 -13.50 9.08
C GLU A 146 12.20 -13.89 8.19
N LEU A 147 12.04 -13.23 7.03
CA LEU A 147 11.01 -13.60 6.05
C LEU A 147 11.35 -14.87 5.27
N LEU A 148 12.64 -15.14 5.07
CA LEU A 148 13.18 -16.28 4.33
C LEU A 148 14.04 -17.14 5.26
N GLU A 149 13.45 -17.59 6.37
CA GLU A 149 14.15 -18.52 7.28
C GLU A 149 14.63 -19.74 6.49
N SER A 150 15.92 -20.03 6.61
CA SER A 150 16.50 -21.21 6.01
C SER A 150 15.85 -22.45 6.64
N SER A 151 15.42 -23.39 5.79
CA SER A 151 14.98 -24.68 6.31
C SER A 151 16.13 -25.40 7.01
N ASP A 152 15.87 -25.98 8.18
CA ASP A 152 16.81 -26.90 8.87
C ASP A 152 17.11 -28.17 8.05
N VAL A 153 16.37 -28.39 6.96
CA VAL A 153 16.57 -29.51 6.05
C VAL A 153 17.76 -29.24 5.14
N VAL A 154 18.91 -29.80 5.52
CA VAL A 154 20.11 -29.83 4.68
C VAL A 154 19.99 -30.94 3.63
N GLY A 155 19.93 -30.58 2.35
CA GLY A 155 19.90 -31.57 1.26
C GLY A 155 19.44 -30.97 -0.08
N ASN A 156 19.60 -31.74 -1.16
CA ASN A 156 18.99 -31.38 -2.44
C ASN A 156 17.48 -31.62 -2.36
N ILE A 157 16.66 -30.72 -2.90
CA ILE A 157 15.21 -30.91 -2.97
C ILE A 157 14.95 -32.23 -3.73
N ARG A 158 14.20 -33.17 -3.15
CA ARG A 158 13.89 -34.44 -3.81
C ARG A 158 12.39 -34.60 -3.96
N PHE A 159 11.96 -34.75 -5.20
CA PHE A 159 10.58 -35.07 -5.52
C PHE A 159 10.46 -36.57 -5.81
N SER A 160 9.52 -37.23 -5.14
CA SER A 160 9.21 -38.65 -5.38
C SER A 160 8.40 -38.85 -6.66
N HIS A 161 7.70 -37.81 -7.10
CA HIS A 161 6.88 -37.77 -8.31
C HIS A 161 7.24 -36.53 -9.15
N PRO A 162 7.01 -36.54 -10.47
CA PRO A 162 7.14 -35.33 -11.28
C PRO A 162 6.32 -34.19 -10.67
N THR A 163 7.02 -33.14 -10.25
CA THR A 163 6.45 -32.02 -9.52
C THR A 163 6.86 -30.72 -10.20
N LEU A 164 5.88 -29.84 -10.43
CA LEU A 164 6.10 -28.47 -10.87
C LEU A 164 5.62 -27.54 -9.75
N TYR A 165 6.53 -26.76 -9.20
CA TYR A 165 6.22 -25.73 -8.22
C TYR A 165 6.38 -24.36 -8.86
N VAL A 166 5.30 -23.62 -9.02
CA VAL A 166 5.33 -22.25 -9.58
C VAL A 166 5.50 -21.27 -8.43
N PHE A 167 6.52 -20.41 -8.50
CA PHE A 167 6.76 -19.40 -7.47
C PHE A 167 5.82 -18.21 -7.69
N PRO A 168 4.81 -17.99 -6.81
CA PRO A 168 3.87 -16.89 -6.99
C PRO A 168 4.54 -15.52 -6.81
N GLY A 169 5.66 -15.47 -6.09
CA GLY A 169 6.45 -14.25 -5.88
C GLY A 169 7.15 -13.71 -7.14
N GLY A 170 7.31 -14.52 -8.19
CA GLY A 170 7.88 -14.12 -9.49
C GLY A 170 6.82 -13.71 -10.51
N GLN A 171 5.62 -13.28 -10.11
CA GLN A 171 4.49 -13.10 -11.07
C GLN A 171 4.11 -14.37 -11.86
N GLY A 172 4.56 -15.55 -11.41
CA GLY A 172 4.34 -16.82 -12.08
C GLY A 172 5.28 -17.13 -13.26
N ASP A 173 6.34 -16.35 -13.48
CA ASP A 173 7.36 -16.65 -14.49
C ASP A 173 8.40 -17.67 -14.00
N ALA A 174 8.67 -17.69 -12.69
CA ALA A 174 9.58 -18.62 -12.05
C ALA A 174 8.90 -19.93 -11.67
N ALA A 175 9.54 -21.06 -11.96
CA ALA A 175 9.08 -22.38 -11.54
C ALA A 175 10.24 -23.36 -11.26
N LEU A 176 10.05 -24.23 -10.29
CA LEU A 176 10.92 -25.37 -10.03
C LEU A 176 10.25 -26.63 -10.56
N PHE A 177 10.84 -27.24 -11.57
CA PHE A 177 10.47 -28.56 -12.04
C PHE A 177 11.40 -29.60 -11.41
N GLY A 178 10.85 -30.68 -10.89
CA GLY A 178 11.66 -31.76 -10.34
C GLY A 178 11.05 -33.14 -10.51
N ILE A 179 11.94 -34.10 -10.78
CA ILE A 179 11.69 -35.54 -10.83
C ILE A 179 12.75 -36.22 -9.96
N ASN A 180 12.62 -37.53 -9.72
CA ASN A 180 13.59 -38.23 -8.89
C ASN A 180 15.01 -38.11 -9.46
N GLY A 181 15.90 -37.42 -8.72
CA GLY A 181 17.30 -37.22 -9.08
C GLY A 181 17.59 -36.04 -10.01
N PHE A 182 16.57 -35.27 -10.43
CA PHE A 182 16.77 -34.10 -11.30
C PHE A 182 15.85 -32.95 -10.91
N ASN A 183 16.42 -31.75 -10.75
CA ASN A 183 15.70 -30.51 -10.53
C ASN A 183 16.15 -29.45 -11.54
N MET A 184 15.22 -28.67 -12.04
CA MET A 184 15.45 -27.55 -12.94
C MET A 184 14.68 -26.33 -12.44
N LEU A 185 15.42 -25.27 -12.12
CA LEU A 185 14.84 -23.96 -11.82
C LEU A 185 14.72 -23.17 -13.12
N VAL A 186 13.50 -22.86 -13.50
CA VAL A 186 13.15 -22.02 -14.65
C VAL A 186 12.90 -20.61 -14.13
N ASP A 187 13.52 -19.63 -14.76
CA ASP A 187 13.36 -18.20 -14.49
C ASP A 187 13.48 -17.82 -13.00
N GLY A 188 14.40 -18.46 -12.27
CA GLY A 188 14.60 -18.25 -10.83
C GLY A 188 15.16 -16.88 -10.42
N GLY A 189 15.09 -15.89 -11.31
CA GLY A 189 15.67 -14.57 -11.12
C GLY A 189 16.98 -14.38 -11.88
N PHE A 190 17.08 -13.20 -12.49
CA PHE A 190 18.18 -12.75 -13.32
C PHE A 190 19.49 -12.60 -12.52
N SER A 191 20.59 -13.21 -12.97
CA SER A 191 21.92 -12.81 -12.53
C SER A 191 22.23 -11.41 -13.11
N ARG A 192 22.25 -10.35 -12.30
CA ARG A 192 23.05 -9.17 -12.66
C ARG A 192 24.52 -9.58 -12.60
N LYS A 193 25.05 -10.09 -13.70
CA LYS A 193 26.48 -9.98 -13.96
C LYS A 193 26.74 -8.54 -14.40
N SER A 194 27.46 -7.81 -13.55
CA SER A 194 28.25 -6.64 -13.93
C SER A 194 29.22 -6.99 -15.03
#